data_AF-A0A3D5PY41-F1
#
_entry.id   AF-A0A3D5PY41-F1
#
_cell.length_a   1.000
_cell.length_b   1.000
_cell.length_c   1.000
_cell.angle_alpha   90.00
_cell.angle_beta   90.00
_cell.angle_gamma   90.00
#
_symmetry.space_group_name_H-M   'P 1'
#
loop_
_entity.id
_entity.type
_entity.pdbx_description
1 polymer ?
#
loop_
_entity_poly.entity_id
_entity_poly.type
_entity_poly.pdbx_seq_one_letter_code
_entity_poly.pdbx_strand_id
1 'polypeptide(L)'
;MSEDTWIGLMSGTSMDSIDAVLVSFGPGRVKMLDQQTLHYPVDVRQRLCSLSQNQATPDELGELDCITGELFAEAAMQLVERAGDSRR
;
A
#
# COMPACT_ATOMS: atom_id res chain seq x y z
N MET A 1 -15.60 22.07 -11.01
CA MET A 1 -15.53 20.60 -11.13
C MET A 1 -14.60 20.16 -10.02
N SER A 2 -15.07 19.32 -9.09
CA SER A 2 -14.20 18.69 -8.10
C SER A 2 -13.14 17.89 -8.85
N GLU A 3 -11.86 18.08 -8.53
CA GLU A 3 -10.81 17.23 -9.07
C GLU A 3 -10.94 15.85 -8.42
N ASP A 4 -11.23 14.82 -9.22
CA ASP A 4 -11.34 13.45 -8.73
C ASP A 4 -9.98 13.02 -8.18
N THR A 5 -9.98 12.56 -6.93
CA THR A 5 -8.79 12.13 -6.22
C THR A 5 -8.79 10.61 -6.10
N TRP A 6 -7.64 10.00 -6.35
CA TRP A 6 -7.46 8.55 -6.39
C TRP A 6 -6.27 8.15 -5.51
N ILE A 7 -6.32 6.94 -4.97
CA ILE A 7 -5.20 6.32 -4.24
C ILE A 7 -4.61 5.23 -5.11
N GLY A 8 -3.30 5.28 -5.33
CA GLY A 8 -2.52 4.19 -5.90
C GLY A 8 -1.78 3.46 -4.78
N LEU A 9 -1.85 2.13 -4.74
CA LEU A 9 -1.11 1.29 -3.81
C LEU A 9 -0.21 0.35 -4.61
N MET A 10 1.05 0.20 -4.20
CA MET A 10 1.99 -0.70 -4.86
C MET A 10 2.96 -1.29 -3.83
N SER A 11 3.21 -2.59 -3.92
CA SER A 11 4.30 -3.24 -3.18
C SER A 11 5.25 -3.88 -4.19
N GLY A 12 6.51 -3.49 -4.14
CA GLY A 12 7.53 -4.00 -5.05
C GLY A 12 7.82 -5.49 -4.81
N THR A 13 8.48 -6.15 -5.78
CA THR A 13 8.85 -7.56 -5.66
C THR A 13 9.88 -7.85 -4.55
N SER A 14 10.49 -6.82 -3.97
CA SER A 14 11.32 -6.96 -2.78
C SER A 14 10.51 -7.14 -1.49
N MET A 15 9.20 -6.88 -1.52
CA MET A 15 8.27 -7.05 -0.39
C MET A 15 8.75 -6.39 0.92
N ASP A 16 9.44 -5.25 0.80
CA ASP A 16 9.95 -4.50 1.96
C ASP A 16 8.95 -3.45 2.48
N SER A 17 8.10 -2.94 1.59
CA SER A 17 7.11 -1.92 1.92
C SER A 17 5.94 -1.87 0.95
N ILE A 18 4.91 -1.12 1.35
CA ILE A 18 3.76 -0.72 0.55
C ILE A 18 3.87 0.79 0.33
N ASP A 19 3.97 1.20 -0.91
CA ASP A 19 3.90 2.60 -1.32
C ASP A 19 2.46 2.97 -1.64
N ALA A 20 1.98 4.05 -1.03
CA ALA A 20 0.66 4.61 -1.22
C ALA A 20 0.77 6.05 -1.70
N VAL A 21 0.11 6.38 -2.80
CA VAL A 21 0.13 7.71 -3.42
C VAL A 21 -1.27 8.26 -3.59
N LEU A 22 -1.47 9.53 -3.27
CA LEU A 22 -2.71 10.26 -3.50
C LEU A 22 -2.51 11.12 -4.73
N VAL A 23 -3.35 10.94 -5.75
CA VAL A 23 -3.22 11.66 -7.02
C VAL A 23 -4.53 12.30 -7.44
N SER A 24 -4.45 13.45 -8.10
CA SER A 24 -5.56 14.10 -8.81
C SER A 24 -5.29 14.03 -10.31
N PHE A 25 -6.32 13.67 -11.08
CA PHE A 25 -6.26 13.64 -12.54
C PHE A 25 -6.98 14.87 -13.10
N GLY A 26 -6.25 15.62 -13.93
CA GLY A 26 -6.79 16.73 -14.71
C GLY A 26 -6.53 16.55 -16.20
N PRO A 27 -7.02 17.47 -17.06
CA PRO A 27 -6.81 17.41 -18.50
C PRO A 27 -5.32 17.33 -18.84
N GLY A 28 -4.88 16.17 -19.31
CA GLY A 28 -3.50 15.88 -19.71
C GLY A 28 -2.46 15.96 -18.58
N ARG A 29 -2.87 15.94 -17.30
CA ARG A 29 -1.95 16.09 -16.17
C ARG A 29 -2.30 15.15 -15.02
N VAL A 30 -1.27 14.62 -14.37
CA VAL A 30 -1.37 13.92 -13.08
C VAL A 30 -0.70 14.79 -12.04
N LYS A 31 -1.40 15.09 -10.95
CA LYS A 31 -0.84 15.81 -9.81
C LYS A 31 -0.76 14.85 -8.62
N MET A 32 0.45 14.56 -8.16
CA MET A 32 0.65 13.90 -6.87
C MET A 32 0.34 14.89 -5.76
N LEU A 33 -0.64 14.55 -4.92
CA LEU A 33 -1.08 15.36 -3.79
C LEU A 33 -0.34 14.97 -2.52
N ASP A 34 -0.12 13.67 -2.31
CA ASP A 34 0.59 13.14 -1.16
C ASP A 34 1.15 11.73 -1.45
N GLN A 35 2.15 11.28 -0.69
CA GLN A 35 2.75 9.95 -0.85
C GLN A 35 3.31 9.40 0.47
N GLN A 36 3.09 8.12 0.76
CA GLN A 36 3.66 7.47 1.93
C GLN A 36 4.14 6.06 1.65
N THR A 37 4.96 5.57 2.56
CA THR A 37 5.51 4.22 2.52
C THR A 37 5.27 3.58 3.88
N LEU A 38 4.56 2.46 3.89
CA LEU A 38 4.36 1.62 5.07
C LEU A 38 5.31 0.43 4.98
N HIS A 39 6.21 0.28 5.94
CA HIS A 39 7.11 -0.87 6.00
C HIS A 39 6.36 -2.10 6.52
N TYR A 40 6.57 -3.25 5.89
CA TYR A 40 6.04 -4.51 6.42
C TYR A 40 6.63 -4.79 7.81
N PRO A 41 5.84 -5.33 8.75
CA PRO A 41 6.36 -5.97 9.94
C PRO A 41 7.40 -7.03 9.58
N VAL A 42 8.46 -7.16 10.39
CA VAL A 42 9.61 -8.02 10.09
C VAL A 42 9.21 -9.48 9.92
N ASP A 43 8.28 -9.95 10.73
CA ASP A 43 7.71 -11.29 10.69
C ASP A 43 6.91 -11.52 9.41
N VAL A 44 6.04 -10.58 9.02
CA VAL A 44 5.26 -10.66 7.77
C VAL A 44 6.20 -10.70 6.57
N ARG A 45 7.21 -9.81 6.54
CA ARG A 45 8.22 -9.77 5.48
C ARG A 45 8.97 -11.10 5.35
N GLN A 46 9.40 -11.70 6.46
CA GLN A 46 10.09 -13.00 6.44
C GLN A 46 9.21 -14.10 5.86
N ARG A 47 7.93 -14.14 6.26
CA ARG A 47 6.96 -15.12 5.77
C ARG A 47 6.65 -14.92 4.28
N LEU A 48 6.52 -13.68 3.82
CA LEU A 48 6.37 -13.34 2.40
C LEU A 48 7.60 -13.77 1.59
N CYS A 49 8.81 -13.59 2.13
CA CYS A 49 10.03 -14.11 1.49
C CYS A 49 10.00 -15.65 1.38
N SER A 50 9.58 -16.37 2.41
CA SER A 50 9.44 -17.83 2.36
C SER A 50 8.39 -18.28 1.33
N LEU A 51 7.24 -17.61 1.25
CA LEU A 51 6.24 -17.84 0.20
C LEU A 51 6.82 -17.66 -1.20
N SER A 52 7.60 -16.59 -1.42
CA SER A 52 8.22 -16.30 -2.72
C SER A 52 9.20 -17.39 -3.19
N GLN A 53 9.75 -18.14 -2.23
CA GLN A 53 10.66 -19.26 -2.48
C GLN A 53 9.94 -20.61 -2.52
N ASN A 54 8.59 -20.61 -2.51
CA ASN A 54 7.77 -21.80 -2.48
C ASN A 54 8.02 -22.69 -1.24
N GLN A 55 8.39 -22.05 -0.12
CA GLN A 55 8.70 -22.68 1.17
C GLN A 55 7.59 -22.47 2.21
N ALA A 56 6.33 -22.46 1.77
CA ALA A 56 5.17 -22.28 2.61
C ALA A 56 3.98 -23.07 2.08
N THR A 57 2.99 -23.27 2.93
CA THR A 57 1.78 -24.04 2.65
C THR A 57 0.69 -23.18 2.00
N PRO A 58 -0.31 -23.79 1.32
CA PRO A 58 -1.46 -23.05 0.81
C PRO A 58 -2.23 -22.29 1.89
N ASP A 59 -2.29 -22.81 3.11
CA ASP A 59 -2.95 -22.14 4.24
C ASP A 59 -2.20 -20.87 4.64
N GLU A 60 -0.86 -20.93 4.71
CA GLU A 60 -0.02 -19.75 4.94
C GLU A 60 -0.14 -18.71 3.82
N LEU A 61 -0.29 -19.14 2.57
CA LEU A 61 -0.54 -18.24 1.44
C LEU A 61 -1.84 -17.46 1.64
N GLY A 62 -2.93 -18.13 2.02
CA GLY A 62 -4.22 -17.47 2.26
C GLY A 62 -4.18 -16.53 3.47
N GLU A 63 -3.52 -16.93 4.54
CA GLU A 63 -3.33 -16.08 5.73
C GLU A 63 -2.54 -14.82 5.39
N LEU A 64 -1.43 -14.96 4.66
CA LEU A 64 -0.56 -13.84 4.30
C LEU A 64 -1.19 -12.93 3.25
N ASP A 65 -2.05 -13.43 2.37
CA ASP A 65 -2.87 -12.61 1.48
C ASP A 65 -3.80 -11.69 2.29
N CYS A 66 -4.49 -12.23 3.31
CA CYS A 66 -5.34 -11.43 4.20
C CYS A 66 -4.55 -10.38 4.98
N ILE A 67 -3.43 -10.78 5.61
CA ILE A 67 -2.57 -9.87 6.38
C ILE A 67 -2.02 -8.76 5.48
N THR A 68 -1.56 -9.11 4.27
CA THR A 68 -1.08 -8.12 3.30
C THR A 68 -2.21 -7.16 2.91
N GLY A 69 -3.42 -7.67 2.67
CA GLY A 69 -4.60 -6.85 2.39
C GLY A 69 -4.92 -5.84 3.50
N GLU A 70 -4.81 -6.24 4.77
CA GLU A 70 -4.99 -5.35 5.92
C GLU A 70 -3.92 -4.25 5.96
N LEU A 71 -2.66 -4.60 5.69
CA LEU A 71 -1.57 -3.61 5.62
C LEU A 71 -1.73 -2.64 4.46
N PHE A 72 -2.27 -3.09 3.31
CA PHE A 72 -2.64 -2.20 2.21
C PHE A 72 -3.76 -1.24 2.60
N ALA A 73 -4.77 -1.73 3.33
CA ALA A 73 -5.84 -0.88 3.86
C ALA A 73 -5.30 0.14 4.86
N GLU A 74 -4.39 -0.25 5.75
CA GLU A 74 -3.70 0.65 6.67
C GLU A 74 -2.91 1.73 5.93
N ALA A 75 -2.14 1.35 4.90
CA ALA A 75 -1.42 2.28 4.03
C ALA A 75 -2.37 3.17 3.21
N ALA A 76 -3.63 2.81 2.99
CA ALA A 76 -4.60 3.74 2.40
C ALA A 76 -5.14 4.73 3.45
N MET A 77 -5.50 4.23 4.63
CA MET A 77 -6.08 5.04 5.71
C MET A 77 -5.11 6.09 6.23
N GLN A 78 -3.86 5.71 6.51
CA GLN A 78 -2.83 6.66 6.98
C GLN A 78 -2.59 7.79 5.97
N LEU A 79 -2.68 7.50 4.65
CA LEU A 79 -2.50 8.48 3.58
C LEU A 79 -3.67 9.46 3.54
N VAL A 80 -4.90 8.95 3.67
CA VAL A 80 -6.11 9.77 3.72
C VAL A 80 -6.12 10.67 4.93
N GLU A 81 -5.78 10.14 6.10
CA GLU A 81 -5.70 10.90 7.36
C GLU A 81 -4.69 12.03 7.25
N ARG A 82 -3.44 11.72 6.82
CA ARG A 82 -2.39 12.71 6.68
C ARG A 82 -2.72 13.78 5.63
N ALA A 83 -3.29 13.38 4.50
CA ALA A 83 -3.70 14.31 3.45
C ALA A 83 -4.92 15.16 3.87
N GLY A 84 -5.72 14.69 4.83
CA GLY A 84 -6.81 15.43 5.46
C GLY A 84 -6.29 16.49 6.43
N ASP A 85 -5.33 16.15 7.28
CA ASP A 85 -4.68 17.07 8.21
C ASP A 85 -3.89 18.17 7.48
N SER A 86 -3.19 17.81 6.40
CA SER A 86 -2.43 18.78 5.59
C SER A 86 -3.30 19.77 4.81
N ARG A 87 -4.60 19.54 4.74
CA ARG A 87 -5.58 20.39 4.03
C ARG A 87 -6.44 21.26 4.96
N ARG A 88 -6.25 21.17 6.29
CA ARG A 88 -6.85 22.08 7.28
C ARG A 88 -6.00 23.32 7.46
#